data_AF-A0A967M1K6-F1
#
_entry.id   AF-A0A967M1K6-F1
#
_cell.length_a   1.000
_cell.length_b   1.000
_cell.length_c   1.000
_cell.angle_alpha   90.00
_cell.angle_beta   90.00
_cell.angle_gamma   90.00
#
_symmetry.space_group_name_H-M   'P 1'
#
loop_
_entity.id
_entity.type
_entity.pdbx_description
1 polymer ?
#
loop_
_entity_poly.entity_id
_entity_poly.type
_entity_poly.pdbx_seq_one_letter_code
_entity_poly.pdbx_strand_id
1 'polypeptide(L)' 'MRSVGLITEYNPFHNGHLHHLQQSLQQCEADAAVAVMSGHFLQRGEPALVDKWRRAEMALQAGVNLV' A
#
# COMPACT_ATOMS: atom_id res chain seq x y z
N MET A 1 20.64 2.18 0.11
CA MET A 1 19.21 2.19 -0.24
C MET A 1 18.56 1.00 0.44
N ARG A 2 17.71 1.26 1.45
CA ARG A 2 16.98 0.24 2.22
C ARG A 2 15.48 0.36 1.91
N SER A 3 14.81 -0.77 1.72
CA SER A 3 13.38 -0.81 1.43
C SER A 3 12.60 -1.50 2.55
N VAL A 4 11.36 -1.08 2.77
CA VAL A 4 10.38 -1.75 3.63
C VAL A 4 9.28 -2.39 2.78
N GLY A 5 8.96 -3.65 3.06
CA GLY A 5 7.88 -4.38 2.39
C GLY A 5 6.55 -4.21 3.12
N LEU A 6 5.46 -3.95 2.39
CA LEU A 6 4.11 -3.81 2.93
C LEU A 6 3.17 -4.83 2.27
N ILE A 7 2.50 -5.66 3.06
CA ILE A 7 1.44 -6.56 2.56
C ILE A 7 0.11 -5.85 2.75
N THR A 8 -0.61 -5.55 1.67
CA THR A 8 -1.74 -4.62 1.70
C THR A 8 -2.89 -4.98 0.77
N GLU A 9 -4.03 -4.34 0.96
CA GLU A 9 -5.22 -4.48 0.10
C GLU A 9 -5.77 -3.12 -0.38
N TYR A 10 -5.64 -2.09 0.46
CA TYR A 10 -6.04 -0.70 0.21
C TYR A 10 -7.46 -0.55 -0.37
N ASN A 11 -8.48 -0.98 0.36
CA ASN A 11 -9.86 -1.02 -0.12
C ASN A 11 -10.83 -0.01 0.55
N PRO A 12 -10.76 1.32 0.26
CA PRO A 12 -9.76 2.03 -0.52
C PRO A 12 -8.52 2.42 0.31
N PHE A 13 -7.56 3.13 -0.28
CA PHE A 13 -6.50 3.78 0.48
C PHE A 13 -7.09 4.86 1.41
N HIS A 14 -6.66 4.92 2.69
CA HIS A 14 -7.23 5.81 3.70
C HIS A 14 -6.17 6.26 4.71
N ASN A 15 -6.50 7.17 5.63
CA ASN A 15 -5.51 7.78 6.54
C ASN A 15 -4.78 6.77 7.44
N GLY A 16 -5.43 5.67 7.82
CA GLY A 16 -4.73 4.57 8.53
C GLY A 16 -3.61 3.94 7.71
N HIS A 17 -3.78 3.80 6.38
CA HIS A 17 -2.75 3.28 5.48
C HIS A 17 -1.61 4.28 5.31
N LEU A 18 -1.92 5.59 5.24
CA LEU A 18 -0.91 6.65 5.20
C LEU A 18 -0.06 6.65 6.47
N HIS A 19 -0.70 6.57 7.63
CA HIS A 19 0.01 6.48 8.91
C HIS A 19 0.89 5.23 8.97
N HIS A 20 0.36 4.07 8.58
CA HIS A 20 1.14 2.83 8.50
C HIS A 20 2.38 2.97 7.61
N LEU A 21 2.23 3.50 6.39
CA LEU A 21 3.35 3.77 5.47
C LEU A 21 4.43 4.64 6.12
N GLN A 22 4.04 5.77 6.71
CA GLN A 22 4.96 6.72 7.33
C GLN A 22 5.71 6.08 8.51
N GLN A 23 5.02 5.32 9.36
CA GLN A 23 5.64 4.62 10.49
C GLN A 23 6.56 3.49 10.03
N SER A 24 6.18 2.73 9.00
CA SER A 24 7.02 1.68 8.44
C SER A 24 8.34 2.24 7.91
N LEU A 25 8.30 3.34 7.16
CA LEU A 25 9.51 4.02 6.68
C LEU A 25 10.39 4.49 7.85
N GLN A 26 9.80 5.13 8.86
CA GLN A 26 10.51 5.66 10.01
C GLN A 26 11.16 4.55 10.85
N GLN A 27 10.41 3.51 11.22
CA GLN A 27 10.87 2.44 12.12
C GLN A 27 11.88 1.51 11.47
N CYS A 28 11.80 1.33 10.15
CA CYS A 28 12.73 0.50 9.40
C CYS A 28 13.95 1.27 8.88
N GLU A 29 14.01 2.60 9.11
CA GLU A 29 15.02 3.49 8.53
C GLU A 29 15.14 3.26 7.01
N ALA A 30 13.99 3.15 6.34
CA ALA A 30 13.90 2.80 4.93
C ALA A 30 13.76 4.05 4.05
N ASP A 31 14.45 4.03 2.91
CA ASP A 31 14.40 5.08 1.89
C ASP A 31 13.19 4.88 0.95
N ALA A 32 12.67 3.65 0.87
CA ALA A 32 11.59 3.30 -0.04
C ALA A 32 10.62 2.27 0.57
N ALA A 33 9.35 2.36 0.18
CA ALA A 33 8.31 1.39 0.50
C ALA A 33 7.89 0.60 -0.76
N VAL A 34 7.82 -0.72 -0.63
CA VAL A 34 7.36 -1.64 -1.66
C VAL A 34 6.13 -2.37 -1.13
N ALA A 35 4.97 -2.11 -1.73
CA ALA A 35 3.75 -2.82 -1.41
C ALA A 35 3.59 -4.03 -2.32
N VAL A 36 3.17 -5.16 -1.76
CA VAL A 36 2.47 -6.22 -2.50
C VAL A 36 0.99 -6.07 -2.17
N MET A 37 0.17 -5.77 -3.18
CA MET A 37 -1.23 -5.43 -2.98
C MET A 37 -2.16 -6.49 -3.59
N SER A 38 -3.19 -6.90 -2.84
CA SER A 38 -4.28 -7.72 -3.38
C SER A 38 -4.86 -7.10 -4.66
N GLY A 39 -5.08 -7.95 -5.67
CA GLY A 39 -5.63 -7.58 -6.97
C GLY A 39 -7.13 -7.27 -6.91
N HIS A 40 -7.91 -7.71 -7.88
CA HIS A 40 -9.36 -7.39 -7.92
C HIS A 40 -10.20 -8.02 -6.81
N PHE A 41 -9.72 -9.10 -6.18
CA PHE A 41 -10.37 -9.79 -5.09
C PHE A 41 -9.46 -9.81 -3.86
N LEU A 42 -10.07 -9.69 -2.69
CA LEU A 42 -9.38 -9.48 -1.42
C LEU A 42 -9.43 -10.73 -0.54
N GLN A 43 -8.66 -10.73 0.54
CA GLN A 43 -8.51 -11.86 1.46
C GLN A 43 -9.82 -12.26 2.13
N ARG A 44 -10.76 -11.31 2.31
CA ARG A 44 -12.11 -11.57 2.81
C ARG A 44 -13.06 -12.18 1.77
N GLY A 45 -12.60 -12.46 0.55
CA GLY A 45 -13.38 -13.03 -0.55
C GLY A 45 -14.26 -12.02 -1.30
N GLU A 46 -14.17 -10.74 -0.94
CA GLU A 46 -14.93 -9.64 -1.56
C GLU A 46 -14.16 -9.06 -2.77
N PRO A 47 -14.86 -8.55 -3.81
CA PRO A 47 -14.22 -7.70 -4.80
C PRO A 47 -13.77 -6.39 -4.16
N ALA A 48 -12.67 -5.82 -4.65
CA ALA A 48 -12.25 -4.48 -4.25
C ALA A 48 -13.29 -3.44 -4.70
N LEU A 49 -13.52 -2.42 -3.87
CA LEU A 49 -14.42 -1.29 -4.12
C LEU A 49 -14.08 -0.54 -5.41
N VAL A 50 -12.78 -0.48 -5.73
CA VAL A 50 -12.22 0.08 -6.98
C VAL A 50 -11.14 -0.85 -7.51
N ASP A 51 -10.91 -0.82 -8.83
CA ASP A 51 -9.95 -1.72 -9.49
C ASP A 51 -8.51 -1.55 -8.95
N LYS A 52 -7.66 -2.53 -9.26
CA LYS A 52 -6.29 -2.58 -8.74
C LYS A 52 -5.41 -1.43 -9.27
N TRP A 53 -5.70 -0.91 -10.45
CA TRP A 53 -4.92 0.16 -11.08
C TRP A 53 -5.16 1.47 -10.35
N ARG A 54 -6.42 1.78 -10.05
CA ARG A 54 -6.76 2.99 -9.31
C ARG A 54 -6.24 2.93 -7.88
N ARG A 55 -6.27 1.78 -7.22
CA ARG A 55 -5.68 1.62 -5.88
C ARG A 55 -4.16 1.70 -5.88
N ALA A 56 -3.50 1.15 -6.90
CA ALA A 56 -2.06 1.30 -7.05
C ALA A 56 -1.70 2.78 -7.24
N GLU A 57 -2.45 3.52 -8.05
CA GLU A 57 -2.28 4.97 -8.21
C GLU A 57 -2.44 5.73 -6.89
N MET A 58 -3.46 5.42 -6.08
CA MET A 58 -3.65 6.02 -4.75
C MET A 58 -2.43 5.78 -3.84
N ALA A 59 -1.90 4.55 -3.83
CA ALA A 59 -0.74 4.19 -3.02
C ALA A 59 0.54 4.91 -3.49
N LEU A 60 0.77 4.98 -4.80
CA LEU A 60 1.91 5.70 -5.40
C LEU A 60 1.85 7.19 -5.08
N GLN A 61 0.68 7.82 -5.20
CA GLN A 61 0.46 9.23 -4.85
C GLN A 61 0.67 9.51 -3.35
N ALA A 62 0.42 8.52 -2.49
CA ALA A 62 0.63 8.63 -1.04
C ALA A 62 2.09 8.41 -0.61
N GLY A 63 2.99 8.01 -1.52
CA GLY A 63 4.41 7.82 -1.25
C GLY A 63 4.89 6.37 -1.18
N VAL A 64 4.07 5.38 -1.56
CA VAL A 64 4.58 4.03 -1.86
C VAL A 64 5.40 4.12 -3.15
N ASN A 65 6.58 3.50 -3.20
CA ASN A 65 7.48 3.61 -4.34
C ASN A 65 7.22 2.54 -5.41
N LEU A 66 6.74 1.37 -5.00
CA LEU A 66 6.42 0.26 -5.89
C LEU A 66 5.21 -0.50 -5.34
N VAL A 67 4.26 -0.86 -6.21
CA VAL A 67 3.05 -1.64 -5.89
C VAL A 67 2.96 -2.85 -6.82
#